data_AF-A0AAU7PW29-F1
#
_entry.id   AF-A0AAU7PW29-F1
#
_cell.length_a   1.000
_cell.length_b   1.000
_cell.length_c   1.000
_cell.angle_alpha   90.00
_cell.angle_beta   90.00
_cell.angle_gamma   90.00
#
_symmetry.space_group_name_H-M   'P 1'
#
loop_
_entity.id
_entity.type
_entity.pdbx_description
1 polymer ?
#
loop_
_entity_poly.entity_id
_entity_poly.type
_entity_poly.pdbx_seq_one_letter_code
_entity_poly.pdbx_strand_id
1 'polypeptide(L)'
;MLNQIHNQSYSKDIKLQAIHDYLNGNGSQNDICKKYGIRSRTQLRRWIKVYNTGGTLKETTGGASMKKAKTTTPEERLIIVKDCLDNDKNYGAMALKYNCSYQQVRNWVVRYEKMGAAGLEDRRGRRIGSQSSRTPEEELRNKVAELERKNKDLQMEFYTT
;
A
#
# COMPACT_ATOMS: atom_id res chain seq x y z
N MET A 1 11.15 -30.66 -10.51
CA MET A 1 10.30 -29.76 -9.69
C MET A 1 9.25 -29.14 -10.60
N LEU A 2 7.97 -29.10 -10.21
CA LEU A 2 6.92 -28.54 -11.05
C LEU A 2 7.09 -27.02 -11.18
N ASN A 3 7.41 -26.54 -12.38
CA ASN A 3 7.59 -25.13 -12.68
C ASN A 3 6.23 -24.50 -12.98
N GLN A 4 5.49 -24.06 -11.95
CA GLN A 4 4.20 -23.40 -12.12
C GLN A 4 4.29 -21.87 -11.95
N ILE A 5 3.85 -21.16 -12.99
CA ILE A 5 3.91 -19.70 -13.17
C ILE A 5 2.78 -18.98 -12.41
N HIS A 6 1.71 -19.68 -12.03
CA HIS A 6 0.57 -19.13 -11.28
C HIS A 6 0.53 -19.62 -9.81
N ASN A 7 -0.14 -18.86 -8.94
CA ASN A 7 -0.45 -19.31 -7.59
C ASN A 7 -1.46 -20.46 -7.63
N GLN A 8 -1.19 -21.56 -6.94
CA GLN A 8 -2.15 -22.66 -6.77
C GLN A 8 -3.03 -22.40 -5.57
N SER A 9 -4.34 -22.55 -5.75
CA SER A 9 -5.31 -22.58 -4.66
C SER A 9 -5.55 -24.04 -4.26
N TYR A 10 -5.59 -24.31 -2.97
CA TYR A 10 -5.93 -25.64 -2.44
C TYR A 10 -7.19 -25.51 -1.60
N SER A 11 -8.16 -26.40 -1.86
CA SER A 11 -9.38 -26.51 -1.05
C SER A 11 -9.05 -26.89 0.39
N LYS A 12 -9.97 -26.63 1.30
CA LYS A 12 -9.84 -27.00 2.72
C LYS A 12 -9.66 -28.51 2.88
N ASP A 13 -10.39 -29.30 2.09
CA ASP A 13 -10.36 -30.76 2.16
C ASP A 13 -8.99 -31.33 1.76
N ILE A 14 -8.39 -30.84 0.67
CA ILE A 14 -7.04 -31.24 0.25
C ILE A 14 -6.02 -30.93 1.34
N LYS A 15 -6.14 -29.75 1.99
CA LYS A 15 -5.25 -29.37 3.09
C LYS A 15 -5.40 -30.32 4.27
N LEU A 16 -6.63 -30.65 4.66
CA LEU A 16 -6.91 -31.57 5.78
C LEU A 16 -6.39 -32.98 5.48
N GLN A 17 -6.67 -33.53 4.30
CA GLN A 17 -6.18 -34.86 3.91
C GLN A 17 -4.65 -34.94 3.97
N ALA A 18 -3.95 -33.93 3.42
CA ALA A 18 -2.49 -33.88 3.45
C ALA A 18 -1.92 -33.78 4.88
N ILE A 19 -2.61 -33.08 5.79
CA ILE A 19 -2.22 -33.00 7.20
C ILE A 19 -2.44 -34.35 7.89
N HIS A 20 -3.59 -34.99 7.69
CA HIS A 20 -3.88 -36.29 8.29
C HIS A 20 -2.92 -37.37 7.82
N ASP A 21 -2.58 -37.41 6.53
CA ASP A 21 -1.55 -38.33 6.02
C ASP A 21 -0.19 -38.12 6.69
N TYR A 22 0.17 -36.86 7.00
CA TYR A 22 1.41 -36.58 7.72
C TYR A 22 1.34 -37.03 9.18
N LEU A 23 0.23 -36.74 9.87
CA LEU A 23 0.04 -37.11 11.28
C LEU A 23 -0.06 -38.63 11.47
N ASN A 24 -0.59 -39.35 10.49
CA ASN A 24 -0.71 -40.81 10.49
C ASN A 24 0.59 -41.52 10.06
N GLY A 25 1.63 -40.77 9.65
CA GLY A 25 2.89 -41.36 9.20
C GLY A 25 2.83 -42.03 7.82
N ASN A 26 1.85 -41.69 6.98
CA ASN A 26 1.61 -42.29 5.65
C ASN A 26 2.65 -41.88 4.58
N GLY A 27 3.78 -41.30 4.99
CA GLY A 27 4.86 -40.87 4.10
C GLY A 27 5.61 -39.65 4.63
N SER A 28 6.73 -39.32 3.98
CA SER A 28 7.44 -38.09 4.32
C SER A 28 6.64 -36.87 3.84
N GLN A 29 6.93 -35.68 4.38
CA GLN A 29 6.36 -34.41 3.86
C GLN A 29 6.55 -34.27 2.34
N ASN A 30 7.60 -34.88 1.83
CA ASN A 30 7.97 -34.91 0.43
C ASN A 30 6.97 -35.70 -0.42
N ASP A 31 6.64 -36.91 0.04
CA ASP A 31 5.77 -37.84 -0.64
C ASP A 31 4.33 -37.34 -0.61
N ILE A 32 3.93 -36.78 0.53
CA ILE A 32 2.64 -36.12 0.71
C ILE A 32 2.53 -34.91 -0.23
N CYS A 33 3.57 -34.08 -0.34
CA CYS A 33 3.55 -32.96 -1.27
C CYS A 33 3.41 -33.41 -2.73
N LYS A 34 4.05 -34.51 -3.12
CA LYS A 34 3.88 -35.07 -4.47
C LYS A 34 2.46 -35.63 -4.67
N LYS A 35 1.94 -36.39 -3.70
CA LYS A 35 0.60 -37.01 -3.72
C LYS A 35 -0.52 -35.98 -3.92
N TYR A 36 -0.45 -34.87 -3.20
CA TYR A 36 -1.48 -33.82 -3.23
C TYR A 36 -1.14 -32.63 -4.15
N GLY A 37 -0.08 -32.73 -4.96
CA GLY A 37 0.35 -31.66 -5.85
C GLY A 37 0.74 -30.36 -5.12
N ILE A 38 1.18 -30.46 -3.86
CA ILE A 38 1.58 -29.31 -3.05
C ILE A 38 2.96 -28.84 -3.51
N ARG A 39 3.03 -27.57 -3.94
CA ARG A 39 4.24 -26.99 -4.55
C ARG A 39 5.49 -27.06 -3.65
N SER A 40 5.32 -27.07 -2.33
CA SER A 40 6.45 -27.06 -1.39
C SER A 40 6.07 -27.64 -0.03
N ARG A 41 7.01 -28.38 0.57
CA ARG A 41 6.96 -28.88 1.96
C ARG A 41 6.74 -27.76 2.96
N THR A 42 7.21 -26.54 2.66
CA THR A 42 6.99 -25.36 3.50
C THR A 42 5.49 -25.01 3.60
N GLN A 43 4.70 -25.21 2.54
CA GLN A 43 3.25 -25.01 2.59
C GLN A 43 2.58 -26.03 3.49
N LEU A 44 2.90 -27.32 3.30
CA LEU A 44 2.39 -28.40 4.14
C LEU A 44 2.74 -28.18 5.62
N ARG A 45 3.98 -27.83 5.93
CA ARG A 45 4.44 -27.50 7.30
C ARG A 45 3.65 -26.34 7.91
N ARG A 46 3.31 -25.30 7.14
CA ARG A 46 2.47 -24.19 7.62
C ARG A 46 1.06 -24.67 7.94
N TRP A 47 0.47 -25.54 7.10
CA TRP A 47 -0.85 -26.09 7.36
C TRP A 47 -0.88 -26.95 8.62
N ILE A 48 0.11 -27.83 8.79
CA ILE A 48 0.25 -28.66 10.01
C ILE A 48 0.38 -27.76 11.25
N LYS A 49 1.18 -26.70 11.20
CA LYS A 49 1.30 -25.76 12.31
C LYS A 49 -0.05 -25.11 12.65
N VAL A 50 -0.78 -24.62 11.64
CA VAL A 50 -2.10 -24.01 11.83
C VAL A 50 -3.08 -25.00 12.46
N TYR A 51 -3.10 -26.24 11.97
CA TYR A 51 -3.94 -27.31 12.49
C TYR A 51 -3.63 -27.62 13.97
N ASN A 52 -2.35 -27.79 14.31
CA ASN A 52 -1.91 -28.10 15.67
C ASN A 52 -2.17 -26.95 16.66
N THR A 53 -2.22 -25.69 16.20
CA THR A 53 -2.56 -24.53 17.04
C THR A 53 -4.07 -24.26 17.10
N GLY A 54 -4.92 -25.16 16.56
CA GLY A 54 -6.38 -24.96 16.51
C GLY A 54 -6.84 -23.84 15.55
N GLY A 55 -5.97 -23.41 14.64
CA GLY A 55 -6.28 -22.35 13.67
C GLY A 55 -7.12 -22.87 12.49
N THR A 56 -7.84 -21.96 11.83
CA THR A 56 -8.65 -22.30 10.65
C THR A 56 -7.83 -22.27 9.36
N LEU A 57 -7.85 -23.38 8.61
CA LEU A 57 -7.28 -23.45 7.26
C LEU A 57 -8.15 -22.68 6.27
N LYS A 58 -7.78 -21.43 6.00
CA LYS A 58 -8.47 -20.60 5.01
C LYS A 58 -8.21 -21.13 3.60
N GLU A 59 -9.26 -21.31 2.81
CA GLU A 59 -9.14 -21.36 1.35
C GLU A 59 -8.64 -19.99 0.91
N THR A 60 -7.64 -19.98 0.05
CA THR A 60 -6.92 -18.76 -0.34
C THR A 60 -7.90 -17.73 -0.92
N THR A 61 -8.39 -16.83 -0.08
CA THR A 61 -9.01 -15.59 -0.51
C THR A 61 -7.84 -14.67 -0.84
N GLY A 62 -7.40 -14.69 -2.11
CA GLY A 62 -6.67 -13.54 -2.61
C GLY A 62 -7.47 -12.32 -2.19
N GLY A 63 -6.86 -11.42 -1.40
CA GLY A 63 -7.58 -10.32 -0.76
C GLY A 63 -8.49 -9.63 -1.77
N ALA A 64 -9.66 -9.16 -1.30
CA ALA A 64 -10.67 -8.54 -2.15
C ALA A 64 -10.00 -7.70 -3.24
N SER A 65 -10.19 -8.10 -4.50
CA SER A 65 -9.61 -7.41 -5.66
C SER A 65 -10.10 -5.98 -5.60
N MET A 66 -9.24 -5.08 -5.11
CA MET A 66 -9.62 -3.68 -4.94
C MET A 66 -9.91 -3.14 -6.34
N LYS A 67 -11.11 -2.58 -6.53
CA LYS A 67 -11.43 -1.85 -7.76
C LYS A 67 -10.32 -0.83 -8.00
N LYS A 68 -9.72 -0.85 -9.19
CA LYS A 68 -8.69 0.13 -9.56
C LYS A 68 -9.28 1.52 -9.36
N ALA A 69 -8.62 2.35 -8.54
CA ALA A 69 -9.05 3.72 -8.32
C ALA A 69 -9.05 4.47 -9.65
N LYS A 70 -10.10 5.26 -9.93
CA LYS A 70 -10.15 6.15 -11.09
C LYS A 70 -8.92 7.06 -11.08
N THR A 71 -8.21 7.11 -12.20
CA THR A 71 -7.16 8.12 -12.43
C THR A 71 -7.86 9.46 -12.63
N THR A 72 -7.59 10.41 -11.74
CA THR A 72 -8.10 11.78 -11.85
C THR A 72 -6.97 12.77 -12.08
N THR A 73 -7.22 13.79 -12.90
CA THR A 73 -6.26 14.88 -13.15
C THR A 73 -6.29 15.91 -12.01
N PRO A 74 -5.25 16.74 -11.83
CA PRO A 74 -5.26 17.82 -10.85
C PRO A 74 -6.41 18.82 -11.04
N GLU A 75 -6.78 19.11 -12.28
CA GLU A 75 -7.86 20.05 -12.65
C GLU A 75 -9.23 19.47 -12.26
N GLU A 76 -9.47 18.19 -12.55
CA GLU A 76 -10.67 17.50 -12.10
C GLU A 76 -10.79 17.51 -10.57
N ARG A 77 -9.68 17.25 -9.86
CA ARG A 77 -9.66 17.31 -8.38
C ARG A 77 -10.00 18.71 -7.87
N LEU A 78 -9.54 19.75 -8.55
CA LEU A 78 -9.83 21.13 -8.16
C LEU A 78 -11.33 21.45 -8.30
N ILE A 79 -11.97 21.00 -9.39
CA ILE A 79 -13.42 21.15 -9.59
C ILE A 79 -14.17 20.43 -8.47
N ILE A 80 -13.81 19.18 -8.18
CA ILE A 80 -14.45 18.36 -7.14
C ILE A 80 -14.32 19.03 -5.77
N VAL A 81 -13.14 19.57 -5.45
CA VAL A 81 -12.90 20.22 -4.16
C VAL A 81 -13.72 21.50 -4.02
N LYS A 82 -13.78 22.34 -5.05
CA LYS A 82 -14.59 23.57 -5.03
C LYS A 82 -16.07 23.24 -4.85
N ASP A 83 -16.59 22.33 -5.66
CA ASP A 83 -17.99 21.88 -5.57
C ASP A 83 -18.27 21.25 -4.19
N CYS A 84 -17.31 20.52 -3.61
CA CYS A 84 -17.46 19.98 -2.26
C CYS A 84 -17.53 21.06 -1.18
N LEU A 85 -16.72 22.12 -1.28
CA LEU A 85 -16.71 23.24 -0.34
C LEU A 85 -17.99 24.07 -0.44
N ASP A 86 -18.53 24.24 -1.65
CA ASP A 86 -19.80 24.93 -1.89
C ASP A 86 -21.03 24.16 -1.40
N ASN A 87 -20.91 22.83 -1.26
CA ASN A 87 -21.97 21.93 -0.76
C ASN A 87 -21.70 21.44 0.67
N ASP A 88 -21.28 22.33 1.58
CA ASP A 88 -21.09 22.07 3.02
C ASP A 88 -20.17 20.86 3.34
N LYS A 89 -19.16 20.63 2.49
CA LYS A 89 -18.23 19.49 2.61
C LYS A 89 -18.93 18.13 2.58
N ASN A 90 -20.02 18.00 1.81
CA ASN A 90 -20.71 16.73 1.61
C ASN A 90 -19.91 15.77 0.70
N TYR A 91 -18.90 15.11 1.29
CA TYR A 91 -17.99 14.21 0.57
C TYR A 91 -18.72 13.01 -0.05
N GLY A 92 -19.82 12.56 0.56
CA GLY A 92 -20.62 11.43 0.08
C GLY A 92 -21.31 11.75 -1.24
N ALA A 93 -21.99 12.90 -1.30
CA ALA A 93 -22.63 13.38 -2.52
C ALA A 93 -21.61 13.59 -3.65
N MET A 94 -20.45 14.19 -3.34
CA MET A 94 -19.38 14.42 -4.31
C MET A 94 -18.75 13.12 -4.82
N ALA A 95 -18.55 12.15 -3.93
CA ALA A 95 -18.05 10.83 -4.31
C ALA A 95 -18.96 10.15 -5.34
N LEU A 96 -20.27 10.22 -5.14
CA LEU A 96 -21.25 9.71 -6.10
C LEU A 96 -21.25 10.52 -7.40
N LYS A 97 -21.34 11.86 -7.32
CA LYS A 97 -21.39 12.77 -8.48
C LYS A 97 -20.20 12.59 -9.42
N TYR A 98 -18.99 12.43 -8.87
CA TYR A 98 -17.75 12.36 -9.65
C TYR A 98 -17.19 10.95 -9.81
N ASN A 99 -17.94 9.93 -9.35
CA ASN A 99 -17.52 8.53 -9.34
C ASN A 99 -16.11 8.35 -8.74
N CYS A 100 -15.90 8.95 -7.57
CA CYS A 100 -14.69 8.88 -6.78
C CYS A 100 -15.00 8.22 -5.44
N SER A 101 -14.00 7.69 -4.75
CA SER A 101 -14.23 7.20 -3.40
C SER A 101 -14.42 8.38 -2.44
N TYR A 102 -15.25 8.18 -1.41
CA TYR A 102 -15.40 9.12 -0.30
C TYR A 102 -14.05 9.59 0.25
N GLN A 103 -13.13 8.64 0.43
CA GLN A 103 -11.80 8.93 0.98
C GLN A 103 -10.96 9.79 0.03
N GLN A 104 -11.09 9.64 -1.28
CA GLN A 104 -10.42 10.48 -2.26
C GLN A 104 -10.88 11.93 -2.12
N VAL A 105 -12.20 12.18 -2.15
CA VAL A 105 -12.77 13.53 -2.05
C VAL A 105 -12.33 14.19 -0.74
N ARG A 106 -12.52 13.52 0.40
CA ARG A 106 -12.11 14.04 1.71
C ARG A 106 -10.63 14.38 1.76
N ASN A 107 -9.76 13.49 1.28
CA ASN A 107 -8.31 13.72 1.29
C ASN A 107 -7.90 14.88 0.37
N TRP A 108 -8.59 15.10 -0.75
CA TRP A 108 -8.35 16.24 -1.63
C TRP A 108 -8.74 17.55 -0.96
N VAL A 109 -9.94 17.61 -0.34
CA VAL A 109 -10.41 18.81 0.37
C VAL A 109 -9.45 19.17 1.51
N VAL A 110 -9.09 18.22 2.37
CA VAL A 110 -8.15 18.47 3.49
C VAL A 110 -6.79 18.99 3.01
N ARG A 111 -6.26 18.46 1.90
CA ARG A 111 -4.99 18.93 1.34
C ARG A 111 -5.12 20.32 0.72
N TYR A 112 -6.26 20.60 0.11
CA TYR A 112 -6.54 21.90 -0.47
C TYR A 112 -6.69 22.98 0.60
N GLU A 113 -7.39 22.70 1.71
CA GLU A 113 -7.48 23.66 2.82
C GLU A 113 -6.11 23.97 3.44
N LYS A 114 -5.20 22.99 3.47
CA LYS A 114 -3.87 23.16 4.04
C LYS A 114 -2.87 23.86 3.10
N MET A 115 -2.92 23.58 1.80
CA MET A 115 -1.86 23.96 0.84
C MET A 115 -2.40 24.59 -0.46
N GLY A 116 -3.69 24.92 -0.51
CA GLY A 116 -4.37 25.37 -1.72
C GLY A 116 -4.29 24.34 -2.86
N ALA A 117 -4.31 24.85 -4.10
CA ALA A 117 -4.24 24.02 -5.30
C ALA A 117 -2.98 23.15 -5.37
N ALA A 118 -1.86 23.61 -4.78
CA ALA A 118 -0.61 22.86 -4.73
C ALA A 118 -0.77 21.52 -4.00
N GLY A 119 -1.69 21.43 -3.03
CA GLY A 119 -1.99 20.20 -2.30
C GLY A 119 -2.59 19.06 -3.14
N LEU A 120 -3.11 19.37 -4.33
CA LEU A 120 -3.77 18.41 -5.22
C LEU A 120 -2.84 17.75 -6.25
N GLU A 121 -1.64 18.30 -6.44
CA GLU A 121 -0.63 17.74 -7.34
C GLU A 121 -0.07 16.41 -6.79
N ASP A 122 0.03 15.40 -7.66
CA ASP A 122 0.61 14.10 -7.31
C ASP A 122 2.15 14.16 -7.32
N ARG A 123 2.77 13.87 -6.18
CA ARG A 123 4.23 13.87 -5.99
C ARG A 123 4.79 12.49 -5.68
N ARG A 124 3.98 11.44 -5.75
CA ARG A 124 4.46 10.07 -5.50
C ARG A 124 5.57 9.72 -6.48
N GLY A 125 6.64 9.10 -5.98
CA GLY A 125 7.80 8.69 -6.78
C GLY A 125 8.73 9.84 -7.23
N ARG A 126 8.50 11.08 -6.80
CA ARG A 126 9.39 12.22 -7.09
C ARG A 126 10.28 12.53 -5.88
N ARG A 127 11.53 12.94 -6.13
CA ARG A 127 12.47 13.32 -5.05
C ARG A 127 12.04 14.64 -4.42
N ILE A 128 12.05 14.71 -3.08
CA ILE A 128 11.61 15.90 -2.34
C ILE A 128 12.45 17.14 -2.72
N GLY A 129 13.78 16.99 -2.82
CA GLY A 129 14.68 18.10 -3.15
C GLY A 129 14.58 18.65 -4.58
N SER A 130 13.84 17.98 -5.48
CA SER A 130 13.59 18.49 -6.84
C SER A 130 12.25 19.20 -6.97
N GLN A 131 11.58 19.50 -5.85
CA GLN A 131 10.22 20.04 -5.85
C GLN A 131 10.16 21.39 -5.14
N SER A 132 9.33 22.28 -5.66
CA SER A 132 9.04 23.56 -5.02
C SER A 132 8.22 23.37 -3.74
N SER A 133 8.47 24.23 -2.76
CA SER A 133 7.69 24.36 -1.53
C SER A 133 6.22 24.65 -1.86
N ARG A 134 5.29 23.99 -1.17
CA ARG A 134 3.84 24.19 -1.33
C ARG A 134 3.22 25.05 -0.24
N THR A 135 3.98 25.30 0.81
CA THR A 135 3.56 26.06 1.99
C THR A 135 4.70 26.98 2.42
N PRO A 136 4.39 28.13 3.03
CA PRO A 136 5.40 29.00 3.62
C PRO A 136 6.29 28.27 4.62
N GLU A 137 5.75 27.30 5.37
CA GLU A 137 6.51 26.52 6.34
C GLU A 137 7.51 25.57 5.67
N GLU A 138 7.18 24.99 4.50
CA GLU A 138 8.13 24.22 3.71
C GLU A 138 9.25 25.10 3.15
N GLU A 139 8.90 26.29 2.67
CA GLU A 139 9.87 27.26 2.17
C GLU A 139 10.84 27.68 3.27
N LEU A 140 10.32 27.96 4.46
CA LEU A 140 11.14 28.31 5.63
C LEU A 140 12.09 27.17 6.01
N ARG A 141 11.62 25.91 6.03
CA ARG A 141 12.48 24.74 6.30
C ARG A 141 13.59 24.60 5.27
N ASN A 142 13.26 24.78 3.99
CA ASN A 142 14.25 24.73 2.91
C ASN A 142 15.29 25.86 3.08
N LYS A 143 14.84 27.06 3.47
CA LYS A 143 15.73 28.20 3.69
C LYS A 143 16.65 27.99 4.88
N VAL A 144 16.14 27.45 5.99
CA VAL A 144 16.93 27.11 7.17
C VAL A 144 18.02 26.10 6.80
N ALA A 145 17.68 25.03 6.08
CA ALA A 145 18.66 24.03 5.64
C ALA A 145 19.74 24.62 4.70
N GLU A 146 19.36 25.54 3.81
CA GLU A 146 20.30 26.26 2.95
C GLU A 146 21.27 27.12 3.79
N LEU A 147 20.74 27.84 4.77
CA LEU A 147 21.52 28.70 5.66
C LEU A 147 22.46 27.88 6.56
N GLU A 148 21.99 26.75 7.10
CA GLU A 148 22.80 25.84 7.89
C GLU A 148 23.98 25.27 7.08
N ARG A 149 23.76 24.90 5.81
CA ARG A 149 24.84 24.50 4.91
C ARG A 149 25.87 25.61 4.72
N LYS A 150 25.41 26.81 4.36
CA LYS A 150 26.32 27.96 4.16
C LYS A 150 27.11 28.29 5.41
N ASN A 151 26.48 28.22 6.58
CA ASN A 151 27.12 28.49 7.85
C ASN A 151 28.20 27.44 8.15
N LYS A 152 27.92 26.16 7.86
CA LYS A 152 28.91 25.08 7.99
C LYS A 152 30.09 25.26 7.02
N ASP A 153 29.82 25.62 5.77
CA ASP A 153 30.86 25.85 4.76
C ASP A 153 31.77 27.01 5.18
N LEU A 154 31.19 28.13 5.64
CA LEU A 154 31.93 29.26 6.19
C LEU A 154 32.76 28.88 7.42
N GLN A 155 32.18 28.15 8.37
CA GLN A 155 32.91 27.66 9.54
C GLN A 155 34.13 26.84 9.13
N MET A 156 33.98 25.93 8.16
CA MET A 156 35.10 25.15 7.63
C MET A 156 36.19 26.06 7.04
N GLU A 157 35.84 27.07 6.25
CA GLU A 157 36.80 28.04 5.70
C GLU A 157 37.59 28.78 6.80
N PHE A 158 36.90 29.22 7.87
CA PHE A 158 37.53 29.86 9.01
C PHE A 158 38.49 28.94 9.80
N TYR A 159 38.21 27.63 9.88
CA TYR A 159 39.10 26.68 10.57
C TYR A 159 40.30 26.21 9.72
N THR A 160 40.25 26.43 8.41
CA THR A 160 41.33 26.04 7.48
C THR A 160 42.31 27.18 7.16
N THR A 161 42.09 28.38 7.69
CA THR A 161 42.93 29.58 7.52
C THR A 161 43.70 29.89 8.80
#